data_AF-X1KMB0-F1
#
_entry.id   AF-X1KMB0-F1
#
_cell.length_a   1.000
_cell.length_b   1.000
_cell.length_c   1.000
_cell.angle_alpha   90.00
_cell.angle_beta   90.00
_cell.angle_gamma   90.00
#
_symmetry.space_group_name_H-M   'P 1'
#
loop_
_entity.id
_entity.type
_entity.pdbx_description
1 polymer ?
#
loop_
_entity_poly.entity_id
_entity_poly.type
_entity_poly.pdbx_seq_one_letter_code
_entity_poly.pdbx_strand_id
1 'polypeptide(L)'
;MTAIMEFLDTLNAFVWGPPMMIILVGTGVFLTLRLGGIQFRKSGYAWKLVFKGAFKKDVAERGEGEITPFQALTSTLAATVGN
;
A
#
# COMPACT_ATOMS: atom_id res chain seq x y z
N MET A 1 24.35 -16.45 27.29
CA MET A 1 23.06 -16.60 26.56
C MET A 1 22.33 -15.26 26.46
N THR A 2 22.37 -14.40 27.48
CA THR A 2 21.74 -13.06 27.51
C THR A 2 22.39 -12.02 26.59
N ALA A 3 23.73 -11.94 26.56
CA ALA A 3 24.43 -10.93 25.75
C ALA A 3 24.18 -11.04 24.23
N ILE A 4 23.95 -12.25 23.71
CA ILE A 4 23.58 -12.47 22.30
C ILE A 4 22.15 -11.97 22.05
N MET A 5 21.22 -12.22 22.98
CA MET A 5 19.84 -11.73 22.86
C MET A 5 19.80 -10.20 22.92
N GLU A 6 20.53 -9.57 23.83
CA GLU A 6 20.61 -8.09 23.91
C GLU A 6 21.23 -7.45 22.66
N PHE A 7 22.25 -8.09 22.08
CA PHE A 7 22.84 -7.63 20.82
C PHE A 7 21.84 -7.74 19.65
N LEU A 8 21.12 -8.85 19.57
CA LEU A 8 20.07 -9.05 18.56
C LEU A 8 18.92 -8.07 18.73
N ASP A 9 18.49 -7.80 19.96
CA ASP A 9 17.43 -6.82 20.25
C ASP A 9 17.84 -5.40 19.86
N THR A 10 19.09 -5.03 20.10
CA THR A 10 19.63 -3.73 19.70
C THR A 10 19.67 -3.57 18.18
N LEU A 11 20.12 -4.62 17.46
CA LEU A 11 20.09 -4.62 16.00
C LEU A 11 18.67 -4.61 15.43
N ASN A 12 17.75 -5.34 16.06
CA ASN A 12 16.36 -5.36 15.68
C ASN A 12 15.74 -3.96 15.83
N ALA A 13 15.92 -3.32 16.99
CA ALA A 13 15.45 -1.96 17.23
C ALA A 13 16.08 -0.94 16.27
N PHE A 14 17.34 -1.11 15.88
CA PHE A 14 18.00 -0.22 14.94
C PHE A 14 17.53 -0.42 13.50
N VAL A 15 17.39 -1.67 13.03
CA VAL A 15 16.97 -1.95 11.65
C VAL A 15 15.49 -1.65 11.44
N TRP A 16 14.62 -2.11 12.34
CA TRP A 16 13.17 -1.95 12.24
C TRP A 16 12.65 -0.61 12.80
N GLY A 17 13.53 0.17 13.43
CA GLY A 17 13.19 1.47 13.98
C GLY A 17 13.38 2.63 12.98
N PRO A 18 14.09 3.71 13.37
CA PRO A 18 14.15 4.95 12.58
C PRO A 18 14.65 4.79 11.13
N PRO A 19 15.70 4.00 10.82
CA PRO A 19 16.22 3.86 9.46
C PRO A 19 15.19 3.31 8.46
N MET A 20 14.47 2.24 8.82
CA MET A 20 13.47 1.66 7.94
C MET A 20 12.30 2.62 7.70
N MET A 21 11.86 3.34 8.76
CA MET A 21 10.82 4.36 8.64
C MET A 21 11.24 5.51 7.71
N ILE A 22 12.48 5.98 7.82
CA ILE A 22 13.02 7.04 6.96
C ILE A 22 13.07 6.59 5.50
N ILE A 23 13.50 5.35 5.23
CA ILE A 23 13.56 4.82 3.85
C ILE A 23 12.15 4.65 3.28
N LEU A 24 11.19 4.14 4.06
CA LEU A 24 9.80 3.96 3.64
C LEU A 24 9.14 5.30 3.30
N VAL A 25 9.18 6.25 4.22
CA VAL A 25 8.60 7.59 4.04
C VAL A 25 9.34 8.34 2.93
N GLY A 26 10.68 8.29 2.93
CA GLY A 26 11.52 8.92 1.93
C GLY A 26 11.23 8.42 0.52
N THR A 27 11.06 7.10 0.35
CA THR A 27 10.66 6.50 -0.94
C THR A 27 9.26 6.96 -1.35
N GLY A 28 8.30 7.00 -0.41
CA GLY A 28 6.95 7.49 -0.66
C GLY A 28 6.93 8.95 -1.13
N VAL A 29 7.67 9.83 -0.45
CA VAL A 29 7.80 11.25 -0.81
C VAL A 29 8.52 11.41 -2.15
N PHE A 30 9.63 10.69 -2.36
CA PHE A 30 10.38 10.72 -3.61
C PHE A 30 9.50 10.33 -4.82
N LEU A 31 8.75 9.24 -4.71
CA LEU A 31 7.83 8.81 -5.76
C LEU A 31 6.69 9.81 -5.95
N THR A 32 6.17 10.40 -4.87
CA THR A 32 5.11 11.42 -4.94
C THR A 32 5.57 12.65 -5.72
N LEU A 33 6.78 13.15 -5.45
CA LEU A 33 7.36 14.28 -6.16
C LEU A 33 7.68 13.92 -7.62
N ARG A 34 8.30 12.76 -7.86
CA ARG A 34 8.66 12.30 -9.21
C ARG A 34 7.45 12.08 -10.11
N LEU A 35 6.34 11.59 -9.55
CA LEU A 35 5.08 11.35 -10.27
C LEU A 35 4.18 12.60 -10.33
N GLY A 36 4.61 13.74 -9.78
CA GLY A 36 3.87 14.99 -9.81
C GLY A 36 2.56 14.95 -9.00
N GLY A 37 2.54 14.24 -7.86
CA GLY A 37 1.39 14.16 -6.97
C GLY A 37 0.21 13.39 -7.57
N ILE A 38 0.50 12.32 -8.33
CA ILE A 38 -0.52 11.54 -9.03
C ILE A 38 -1.62 11.00 -8.11
N GLN A 39 -1.30 10.72 -6.84
CA GLN A 39 -2.25 10.28 -5.83
C GLN A 39 -3.37 11.30 -5.68
N PHE A 40 -3.04 12.59 -5.58
CA PHE A 40 -4.03 13.66 -5.46
C PHE A 40 -4.74 13.95 -6.78
N ARG A 41 -4.02 13.91 -7.91
CA ARG A 41 -4.59 14.22 -9.24
C ARG A 41 -5.56 13.15 -9.74
N LYS A 42 -5.30 11.87 -9.46
CA LYS A 42 -6.10 10.74 -9.97
C LYS A 42 -7.03 10.11 -8.94
N SER A 43 -7.05 10.60 -7.69
CA SER A 43 -7.95 10.10 -6.63
C SER A 43 -9.41 10.02 -7.09
N GLY A 44 -9.96 11.09 -7.69
CA GLY A 44 -11.36 11.09 -8.15
C GLY A 44 -11.66 10.07 -9.25
N TYR A 45 -10.72 9.87 -10.18
CA TYR A 45 -10.85 8.84 -11.22
C TYR A 45 -10.80 7.43 -10.62
N ALA A 46 -9.89 7.19 -9.66
CA ALA A 46 -9.75 5.91 -8.97
C ALA A 46 -11.04 5.53 -8.21
N TRP A 47 -11.63 6.46 -7.46
CA TRP A 47 -12.93 6.22 -6.80
C TRP A 47 -14.03 5.89 -7.81
N LYS A 48 -14.12 6.64 -8.91
CA LYS A 48 -15.10 6.37 -9.97
C LYS A 48 -14.91 4.98 -10.58
N LEU A 49 -13.68 4.50 -10.72
CA LEU A 49 -13.36 3.17 -11.24
C LEU A 49 -13.77 2.06 -10.26
N VAL A 50 -13.42 2.22 -8.98
CA VAL A 50 -13.78 1.27 -7.90
C VAL A 50 -15.30 1.16 -7.77
N PHE A 51 -16.02 2.29 -7.69
CA PHE A 51 -17.48 2.27 -7.58
C PHE A 51 -18.16 1.76 -8.86
N LYS A 52 -17.62 2.02 -10.05
CA LYS A 52 -18.12 1.39 -11.28
C LYS A 52 -17.98 -0.14 -11.24
N GLY A 53 -16.88 -0.67 -10.71
CA GLY A 53 -16.68 -2.11 -10.49
C GLY A 53 -17.57 -2.70 -9.39
N ALA A 54 -18.10 -1.88 -8.49
CA ALA A 54 -19.08 -2.30 -7.47
C ALA A 54 -20.51 -2.37 -8.02
N PHE A 55 -20.92 -1.43 -8.88
CA PHE A 55 -22.29 -1.31 -9.38
C PHE A 55 -22.54 -1.97 -10.74
N LYS A 56 -21.51 -2.17 -11.57
CA LYS A 56 -21.63 -2.90 -12.84
C LYS A 56 -20.88 -4.22 -12.75
N LYS A 57 -21.63 -5.31 -12.63
CA LYS A 57 -21.13 -6.70 -12.72
C LYS A 57 -20.46 -7.01 -14.08
N ASP A 58 -20.77 -6.23 -15.12
CA ASP A 58 -20.39 -6.52 -16.51
C ASP A 58 -19.28 -5.63 -17.10
N VAL A 59 -18.45 -4.97 -16.30
CA VAL A 59 -17.26 -4.30 -16.86
C VAL A 59 -16.06 -5.24 -16.77
N ALA A 60 -16.16 -6.33 -17.52
CA ALA A 60 -15.03 -7.04 -18.10
C ALA A 60 -14.37 -6.21 -19.24
N GLU A 61 -14.40 -4.88 -19.17
CA GLU A 61 -13.69 -4.05 -20.14
C GLU A 61 -12.23 -3.89 -19.68
N ARG A 62 -11.43 -4.82 -20.20
CA ARG A 62 -9.97 -4.71 -20.47
C ARG A 62 -9.00 -4.91 -19.30
N GLY A 63 -9.01 -6.10 -18.71
CA GLY A 63 -7.85 -6.62 -18.00
C GLY A 63 -8.10 -8.03 -17.52
N GLU A 64 -7.10 -8.89 -17.61
CA GLU A 64 -7.07 -10.29 -17.17
C GLU A 64 -7.17 -10.41 -15.64
N GLY A 65 -8.23 -9.86 -15.04
CA GLY A 65 -8.44 -9.84 -13.59
C GLY A 65 -9.58 -10.77 -13.20
N GLU A 66 -9.30 -11.75 -12.34
CA GLU A 66 -10.29 -12.71 -11.82
C GLU A 66 -11.32 -12.05 -10.87
N ILE A 67 -11.00 -10.87 -10.33
CA ILE A 67 -11.81 -10.15 -9.34
C ILE A 67 -12.07 -8.70 -9.75
N THR A 68 -13.19 -8.13 -9.31
CA THR A 68 -13.52 -6.74 -9.63
C THR A 68 -12.60 -5.76 -8.90
N PRO A 69 -12.41 -4.53 -9.43
CA PRO A 69 -11.63 -3.48 -8.75
C PRO A 69 -12.11 -3.17 -7.33
N PHE A 70 -13.40 -3.35 -7.05
CA PHE A 70 -13.98 -3.21 -5.72
C PHE A 70 -13.55 -4.35 -4.78
N GLN A 71 -13.63 -5.60 -5.25
CA GLN A 71 -13.21 -6.77 -4.47
C GLN A 71 -11.71 -6.72 -4.12
N ALA A 72 -10.88 -6.34 -5.09
CA ALA A 72 -9.44 -6.14 -4.86
C ALA A 72 -9.19 -5.10 -3.77
N LEU A 73 -9.85 -3.94 -3.85
CA LEU A 73 -9.73 -2.89 -2.83
C LEU A 73 -10.15 -3.40 -1.45
N THR A 74 -11.33 -4.04 -1.32
CA THR A 74 -11.81 -4.54 -0.02
C THR A 74 -10.89 -5.59 0.59
N SER A 75 -10.31 -6.47 -0.24
CA SER A 75 -9.37 -7.50 0.24
C SER A 75 -8.07 -6.87 0.75
N THR A 76 -7.49 -5.93 -0.01
CA THR A 76 -6.27 -5.23 0.43
C THR A 76 -6.51 -4.39 1.69
N LEU A 77 -7.66 -3.71 1.81
CA LEU A 77 -8.00 -2.92 2.98
C LEU A 77 -8.20 -3.79 4.22
N ALA A 78 -8.86 -4.95 4.08
CA ALA A 78 -8.98 -5.92 5.16
C ALA A 78 -7.60 -6.40 5.64
N ALA A 79 -6.67 -6.65 4.72
CA ALA A 79 -5.31 -7.06 5.06
C ALA A 79 -4.50 -5.96 5.77
N THR A 80 -4.69 -4.69 5.42
CA THR A 80 -3.91 -3.59 6.03
C THR A 80 -4.51 -3.04 7.33
N VAL A 81 -5.83 -3.12 7.51
CA VAL A 81 -6.54 -2.61 8.70
C VAL A 81 -6.72 -3.70 9.76
N GLY A 82 -6.63 -4.98 9.38
CA GLY A 82 -6.89 -6.14 10.24
C GLY A 82 -5.66 -6.76 10.92
N ASN A 83 -4.58 -6.02 11.15
CA ASN A 83 -3.36 -6.50 11.82
C ASN A 83 -3.16 -5.88 13.20
#